data_AF-A0AAV5RTV5-F1
#
_entry.id   AF-A0AAV5RTV5-F1
#
_cell.length_a   1.000
_cell.length_b   1.000
_cell.length_c   1.000
_cell.angle_alpha   90.00
_cell.angle_beta   90.00
_cell.angle_gamma   90.00
#
_symmetry.space_group_name_H-M   'P 1'
#
loop_
_entity.id
_entity.type
_entity.pdbx_description
1 polymer ?
#
loop_
_entity_poly.entity_id
_entity_poly.type
_entity_poly.pdbx_seq_one_letter_code
_entity_poly.pdbx_strand_id
1 'polypeptide(L)'
;MSELNRLLKDAQEALGATRDAVERLASAGAGAEARAGLAAQLDVDEHAKVSLLSLKNGAMLAYVSALMEVVGARMDPQCADVTAQAARERSVESRVVLERGVKPLEKKLGYQLEKLVRAYMRAEKEYDGAEKRAKSESAAAAAASGDEDDGSSSEDEELSYRPNMISARGSKSTTKEKVPAAEGDEEEQNDGVYRPPKINAQLPPQATTHFEDRFSAQDHRDRSGLSKLQAMDEYIKDQSEQPDWGTSIGADILDHGRGGIKSSRDTEKERRVTSFEEDNFTRVNHMGMNKAERTRQKRRQRAQKANVIGGEDFGIFSSKRKMEDSTSRRSTKKPRSAWDRAKRRM
;
A
#
# COMPACT_ATOMS: atom_id res chain seq x y z
N MET A 1 33.56 38.76 0.07
CA MET A 1 33.55 39.27 -1.32
C MET A 1 34.19 38.28 -2.31
N SER A 2 35.39 37.75 -2.05
CA SER A 2 36.08 36.78 -2.94
C SER A 2 35.36 35.42 -3.08
N GLU A 3 34.91 34.83 -1.97
CA GLU A 3 34.18 33.55 -1.93
C GLU A 3 32.85 33.62 -2.71
N LEU A 4 32.13 34.73 -2.58
CA LEU A 4 30.83 34.93 -3.25
C LEU A 4 30.99 35.08 -4.77
N ASN A 5 32.02 35.81 -5.20
CA ASN A 5 32.35 35.96 -6.62
C ASN A 5 32.80 34.64 -7.25
N ARG A 6 33.40 33.74 -6.47
CA ARG A 6 33.73 32.38 -6.92
C ARG A 6 32.45 31.56 -7.12
N LEU A 7 31.55 31.56 -6.14
CA LEU A 7 30.27 30.85 -6.26
C LEU A 7 29.41 31.34 -7.43
N LEU A 8 29.44 32.64 -7.74
CA LEU A 8 28.74 33.21 -8.89
C LEU A 8 29.33 32.74 -10.23
N LYS A 9 30.66 32.64 -10.32
CA LYS A 9 31.33 32.10 -11.52
C LYS A 9 31.03 30.61 -11.69
N ASP A 10 31.11 29.83 -10.63
CA ASP A 10 30.78 28.41 -10.65
C ASP A 10 29.31 28.18 -11.07
N ALA A 11 28.38 29.04 -10.62
CA ALA A 11 26.98 28.99 -11.01
C ALA A 11 26.76 29.36 -12.50
N GLN A 12 27.50 30.33 -13.03
CA GLN A 12 27.45 30.69 -14.45
C GLN A 12 28.00 29.56 -15.34
N GLU A 13 29.10 28.92 -14.93
CA GLU A 13 29.67 27.76 -15.62
C GLU A 13 28.70 26.57 -15.63
N ALA A 14 28.05 26.30 -14.49
CA ALA A 14 27.04 25.26 -14.39
C ALA A 14 25.82 25.53 -15.28
N LEU A 15 25.33 26.78 -15.32
CA LEU A 15 24.25 27.19 -16.22
C LEU A 15 24.65 27.03 -17.70
N GLY A 16 25.87 27.40 -18.07
CA GLY A 16 26.42 27.16 -19.41
C GLY A 16 26.41 25.68 -19.78
N ALA A 17 26.89 24.80 -18.89
CA ALA A 17 26.88 23.36 -19.12
C ALA A 17 25.46 22.78 -19.28
N THR A 18 24.48 23.29 -18.51
CA THR A 18 23.07 22.86 -18.67
C THR A 18 22.47 23.33 -20.00
N ARG A 19 22.80 24.53 -20.47
CA ARG A 19 22.37 25.03 -21.78
C ARG A 19 22.92 24.15 -22.90
N ASP A 20 24.20 23.85 -22.88
CA ASP A 20 24.84 22.99 -23.89
C ASP A 20 24.23 21.58 -23.89
N ALA A 21 23.91 21.03 -22.72
CA ALA A 21 23.24 19.73 -22.61
C ALA A 21 21.82 19.75 -23.19
N VAL A 22 21.06 20.83 -23.00
CA VAL A 22 19.73 21.01 -23.59
C VAL A 22 19.81 21.15 -25.11
N GLU A 23 20.77 21.91 -25.63
CA GLU A 23 20.99 22.04 -27.09
C GLU A 23 21.39 20.69 -27.73
N ARG A 24 22.21 19.88 -27.04
CA ARG A 24 22.54 18.50 -27.45
C ARG A 24 21.34 17.55 -27.40
N LEU A 25 20.46 17.71 -26.42
CA LEU A 25 19.27 16.87 -26.27
C LEU A 25 18.18 17.25 -27.28
N ALA A 26 18.10 18.53 -27.65
CA ALA A 26 17.25 19.02 -28.72
C ALA A 26 17.70 18.48 -30.09
N SER A 27 19.00 18.43 -30.36
CA SER A 27 19.53 17.84 -31.60
C SER A 27 19.42 16.31 -31.65
N ALA A 28 19.50 15.62 -30.50
CA ALA A 28 19.23 14.18 -30.40
C ALA A 28 17.75 13.80 -30.51
N GLY A 29 16.83 14.77 -30.41
CA GLY A 29 15.37 14.60 -30.50
C GLY A 29 14.81 14.33 -31.90
N ALA A 30 15.66 13.97 -32.88
CA ALA A 30 15.32 13.68 -34.28
C ALA A 30 14.49 12.39 -34.50
N GLY A 31 13.69 11.97 -33.52
CA GLY A 31 12.69 10.89 -33.61
C GLY A 31 11.25 11.42 -33.54
N ALA A 32 11.03 12.68 -33.95
CA ALA A 32 9.74 13.34 -33.88
C ALA A 32 8.67 12.71 -34.81
N GLU A 33 9.08 12.16 -35.95
CA GLU A 33 8.19 11.56 -36.94
C GLU A 33 7.51 10.27 -36.42
N ALA A 34 8.26 9.41 -35.71
CA ALA A 34 7.73 8.19 -35.11
C ALA A 34 6.75 8.48 -33.95
N ARG A 35 6.88 9.63 -33.29
CA ARG A 35 5.99 10.07 -32.20
C ARG A 35 4.70 10.71 -32.74
N ALA A 36 4.79 11.42 -33.86
CA ALA A 36 3.64 12.04 -34.52
C ALA A 36 2.62 10.99 -35.02
N GLY A 37 3.09 9.87 -35.58
CA GLY A 37 2.23 8.77 -36.02
C GLY A 37 1.47 8.09 -34.88
N LEU A 38 2.11 7.92 -33.71
CA LEU A 38 1.49 7.31 -32.54
C LEU A 38 0.51 8.27 -31.83
N ALA A 39 0.79 9.57 -31.88
CA ALA A 39 -0.04 10.61 -31.28
C ALA A 39 -1.35 10.86 -32.05
N ALA A 40 -1.37 10.69 -33.38
CA ALA A 40 -2.61 10.77 -34.16
C ALA A 40 -3.57 9.60 -33.89
N GLN A 41 -3.05 8.49 -33.38
CA GLN A 41 -3.79 7.26 -33.10
C GLN A 41 -4.35 7.20 -31.66
N LEU A 42 -3.88 8.12 -30.81
CA LEU A 42 -4.31 8.29 -29.42
C LEU A 42 -4.88 9.70 -29.31
N ASP A 43 -6.19 9.84 -29.43
CA ASP A 43 -6.94 11.10 -29.29
C ASP A 43 -6.74 11.68 -27.87
N VAL A 44 -5.63 12.41 -27.70
CA VAL A 44 -5.11 12.87 -26.41
C VAL A 44 -5.12 14.39 -26.44
N ASP A 45 -6.06 14.97 -25.69
CA ASP A 45 -6.29 16.41 -25.53
C ASP A 45 -5.01 17.25 -25.44
N GLU A 46 -5.01 18.45 -26.03
CA GLU A 46 -3.86 19.38 -26.05
C GLU A 46 -3.31 19.74 -24.65
N HIS A 47 -4.11 19.55 -23.60
CA HIS A 47 -3.71 19.74 -22.20
C HIS A 47 -2.96 18.55 -21.56
N ALA A 48 -2.85 17.43 -22.27
CA ALA A 48 -2.17 16.21 -21.80
C ALA A 48 -0.64 16.22 -22.05
N LYS A 49 -0.04 17.40 -22.27
CA LYS A 49 1.40 17.56 -22.53
C LYS A 49 2.22 18.00 -21.32
N VAL A 50 1.67 18.08 -20.12
CA VAL A 50 2.50 18.35 -18.93
C VAL A 50 3.11 17.03 -18.45
N SER A 51 4.15 16.57 -19.15
CA SER A 51 5.01 15.48 -18.68
C SER A 51 5.51 15.78 -17.27
N LEU A 52 5.57 14.76 -16.40
CA LEU A 52 6.13 14.92 -15.04
C LEU A 52 7.54 15.53 -15.08
N LEU A 53 8.31 15.25 -16.13
CA LEU A 53 9.62 15.84 -16.37
C LEU A 53 9.53 17.35 -16.67
N SER A 54 8.56 17.77 -17.48
CA SER A 54 8.31 19.19 -17.76
C SER A 54 7.89 19.93 -16.49
N LEU A 55 7.00 19.33 -15.69
CA LEU A 55 6.58 19.89 -14.39
C LEU A 55 7.77 20.00 -13.42
N LYS A 56 8.60 18.97 -13.33
CA LYS A 56 9.80 18.97 -12.49
C LYS A 56 10.78 20.06 -12.91
N ASN A 57 11.07 20.15 -14.20
CA ASN A 57 12.00 21.13 -14.73
C ASN A 57 11.46 22.55 -14.53
N GLY A 58 10.17 22.79 -14.76
CA GLY A 58 9.51 24.07 -14.48
C GLY A 58 9.56 24.45 -13.00
N ALA A 59 9.26 23.51 -12.10
CA ALA A 59 9.32 23.75 -10.65
C ALA A 59 10.76 23.98 -10.14
N MET A 60 11.75 23.26 -10.69
CA MET A 60 13.16 23.49 -10.35
C MET A 60 13.66 24.85 -10.86
N LEU A 61 13.27 25.26 -12.08
CA LEU A 61 13.60 26.58 -12.62
C LEU A 61 12.95 27.70 -11.80
N ALA A 62 11.68 27.55 -11.42
CA ALA A 62 10.99 28.51 -10.54
C ALA A 62 11.68 28.63 -9.17
N TYR A 63 12.12 27.50 -8.59
CA TYR A 63 12.87 27.48 -7.34
C TYR A 63 14.22 28.20 -7.47
N VAL A 64 15.00 27.90 -8.51
CA VAL A 64 16.30 28.56 -8.75
C VAL A 64 16.12 30.05 -9.01
N SER A 65 15.10 30.45 -9.78
CA SER A 65 14.76 31.85 -10.02
C SER A 65 14.44 32.58 -8.71
N ALA A 66 13.61 32.00 -7.85
CA ALA A 66 13.27 32.59 -6.56
C ALA A 66 14.50 32.70 -5.62
N LEU A 67 15.41 31.72 -5.65
CA LEU A 67 16.67 31.80 -4.91
C LEU A 67 17.60 32.90 -5.45
N MET A 68 17.68 33.07 -6.77
CA MET A 68 18.46 34.13 -7.40
C MET A 68 17.90 35.52 -7.05
N GLU A 69 16.58 35.68 -6.95
CA GLU A 69 15.95 36.91 -6.45
C GLU A 69 16.35 37.20 -4.99
N VAL A 70 16.38 36.18 -4.12
CA VAL A 70 16.83 36.33 -2.72
C VAL A 70 18.30 36.73 -2.64
N VAL A 71 19.17 36.13 -3.46
CA VAL A 71 20.60 36.47 -3.50
C VAL A 71 20.80 37.87 -4.08
N GLY A 72 20.07 38.22 -5.15
CA GLY A 72 20.11 39.54 -5.78
C GLY A 72 19.73 40.66 -4.82
N ALA A 73 18.65 40.48 -4.05
CA ALA A 73 18.22 41.45 -3.03
C ALA A 73 19.23 41.61 -1.87
N ARG A 74 20.09 40.60 -1.62
CA ARG A 74 21.19 40.70 -0.65
C ARG A 74 22.43 41.37 -1.21
N MET A 75 22.59 41.40 -2.52
CA MET A 75 23.74 42.01 -3.21
C MET A 75 23.48 43.47 -3.62
N ASP A 76 22.22 43.87 -3.79
CA ASP A 76 21.85 45.22 -4.20
C ASP A 76 21.87 46.20 -3.01
N PRO A 77 22.82 47.17 -2.97
CA PRO A 77 22.92 48.13 -1.88
C PRO A 77 21.78 49.18 -1.87
N GLN A 78 20.95 49.24 -2.92
CA GLN A 78 19.79 50.14 -3.01
C GLN A 78 18.44 49.43 -2.80
N CYS A 79 18.44 48.15 -2.41
CA CYS A 79 17.21 47.39 -2.24
C CYS A 79 16.38 47.87 -1.04
N ALA A 80 15.13 48.30 -1.30
CA ALA A 80 14.19 48.76 -0.28
C ALA A 80 13.74 47.64 0.68
N ASP A 81 13.78 46.37 0.24
CA ASP A 81 13.39 45.20 1.02
C ASP A 81 14.58 44.23 1.12
N VAL A 82 15.51 44.51 2.05
CA VAL A 82 16.67 43.66 2.40
C VAL A 82 16.26 42.23 2.76
N THR A 83 15.00 42.08 3.18
CA THR A 83 14.41 40.79 3.48
C THR A 83 13.93 40.05 2.24
N ALA A 84 13.53 40.64 1.12
CA ALA A 84 13.05 39.87 -0.05
C ALA A 84 12.01 38.79 0.33
N GLN A 85 11.01 39.20 1.13
CA GLN A 85 10.10 38.25 1.76
C GLN A 85 9.27 37.45 0.74
N ALA A 86 8.81 38.11 -0.33
CA ALA A 86 8.07 37.47 -1.42
C ALA A 86 8.91 36.41 -2.16
N ALA A 87 10.20 36.67 -2.40
CA ALA A 87 11.09 35.70 -3.06
C ALA A 87 11.36 34.48 -2.15
N ARG A 88 11.44 34.70 -0.83
CA ARG A 88 11.52 33.60 0.14
C ARG A 88 10.25 32.75 0.17
N GLU A 89 9.08 33.38 0.20
CA GLU A 89 7.80 32.67 0.17
C GLU A 89 7.67 31.80 -1.08
N ARG A 90 7.95 32.36 -2.27
CA ARG A 90 8.01 31.59 -3.54
C ARG A 90 9.02 30.45 -3.52
N SER A 91 10.17 30.64 -2.87
CA SER A 91 11.19 29.58 -2.74
C SER A 91 10.69 28.43 -1.85
N VAL A 92 9.95 28.74 -0.78
CA VAL A 92 9.36 27.75 0.11
C VAL A 92 8.23 27.01 -0.60
N GLU A 93 7.35 27.73 -1.31
CA GLU A 93 6.28 27.15 -2.11
C GLU A 93 6.84 26.19 -3.18
N SER A 94 7.81 26.64 -3.96
CA SER A 94 8.45 25.84 -5.02
C SER A 94 9.14 24.60 -4.43
N ARG A 95 9.76 24.73 -3.24
CA ARG A 95 10.37 23.59 -2.53
C ARG A 95 9.31 22.59 -2.05
N VAL A 96 8.18 23.08 -1.54
CA VAL A 96 7.05 22.21 -1.14
C VAL A 96 6.49 21.47 -2.35
N VAL A 97 6.35 22.13 -3.50
CA VAL A 97 5.90 21.49 -4.75
C VAL A 97 6.88 20.39 -5.20
N LEU A 98 8.19 20.61 -5.11
CA LEU A 98 9.18 19.58 -5.44
C LEU A 98 9.13 18.40 -4.46
N GLU A 99 9.11 18.67 -3.15
CA GLU A 99 9.19 17.64 -2.11
C GLU A 99 7.89 16.84 -1.94
N ARG A 100 6.75 17.53 -1.89
CA ARG A 100 5.43 16.93 -1.62
C ARG A 100 4.61 16.67 -2.88
N GLY A 101 4.86 17.40 -3.96
CA GLY A 101 4.19 17.20 -5.24
C GLY A 101 4.92 16.21 -6.14
N VAL A 102 6.10 16.59 -6.62
CA VAL A 102 6.83 15.86 -7.67
C VAL A 102 7.44 14.54 -7.17
N LYS A 103 8.19 14.55 -6.06
CA LYS A 103 8.86 13.33 -5.53
C LYS A 103 7.96 12.12 -5.30
N PRO A 104 6.76 12.22 -4.69
CA PRO A 104 5.90 11.05 -4.54
C PRO A 104 5.35 10.53 -5.87
N LEU A 105 5.14 11.39 -6.87
CA LEU A 105 4.75 10.98 -8.21
C LEU A 105 5.88 10.22 -8.91
N GLU A 106 7.12 10.69 -8.77
CA GLU A 106 8.30 9.97 -9.28
C GLU A 106 8.45 8.58 -8.67
N LYS A 107 8.24 8.46 -7.34
CA LYS A 107 8.28 7.15 -6.66
C LYS A 107 7.20 6.20 -7.19
N LYS A 108 5.98 6.70 -7.43
CA LYS A 108 4.88 5.91 -7.99
C LYS A 108 5.16 5.47 -9.42
N LEU A 109 5.62 6.39 -10.27
CA LEU A 109 5.98 6.08 -11.66
C LEU A 109 7.16 5.12 -11.73
N GLY A 110 8.20 5.33 -10.90
CA GLY A 110 9.33 4.41 -10.80
C GLY A 110 8.89 3.00 -10.42
N TYR A 111 8.00 2.86 -9.44
CA TYR A 111 7.43 1.56 -9.08
C TYR A 111 6.61 0.94 -10.21
N GLN A 112 5.80 1.74 -10.92
CA GLN A 112 5.02 1.25 -12.06
C GLN A 112 5.90 0.79 -13.22
N LEU A 113 6.96 1.55 -13.53
CA LEU A 113 7.96 1.16 -14.53
C LEU A 113 8.70 -0.10 -14.11
N GLU A 114 9.15 -0.21 -12.86
CA GLU A 114 9.80 -1.41 -12.34
C GLU A 114 8.86 -2.63 -12.40
N LYS A 115 7.57 -2.43 -12.13
CA LYS A 115 6.55 -3.48 -12.26
C LYS A 115 6.34 -3.88 -13.72
N LEU A 116 6.31 -2.93 -14.64
CA LEU A 116 6.16 -3.18 -16.08
C LEU A 116 7.38 -3.90 -16.63
N VAL A 117 8.60 -3.44 -16.32
CA VAL A 117 9.86 -4.11 -16.66
C VAL A 117 9.85 -5.52 -16.09
N ARG A 118 9.47 -5.70 -14.82
CA ARG A 118 9.40 -7.04 -14.21
C ARG A 118 8.33 -7.93 -14.86
N ALA A 119 7.23 -7.36 -15.35
CA ALA A 119 6.22 -8.10 -16.10
C ALA A 119 6.74 -8.49 -17.50
N TYR A 120 7.39 -7.57 -18.19
CA TYR A 120 8.04 -7.80 -19.49
C TYR A 120 9.11 -8.89 -19.38
N MET A 121 10.02 -8.79 -18.41
CA MET A 121 11.05 -9.80 -18.14
C MET A 121 10.47 -11.18 -17.75
N ARG A 122 9.24 -11.23 -17.21
CA ARG A 122 8.55 -12.51 -16.97
C ARG A 122 7.94 -13.06 -18.25
N ALA A 123 7.27 -12.21 -19.01
CA ALA A 123 6.70 -12.59 -20.30
C ALA A 123 7.80 -13.11 -21.24
N GLU A 124 8.93 -12.42 -21.34
CA GLU A 124 10.08 -12.83 -22.15
C GLU A 124 10.60 -14.22 -21.72
N LYS A 125 10.74 -14.47 -20.42
CA LYS A 125 11.11 -15.81 -19.89
C LYS A 125 10.06 -16.89 -20.16
N GLU A 126 8.78 -16.52 -20.13
CA GLU A 126 7.68 -17.44 -20.46
C GLU A 126 7.67 -17.77 -21.96
N TYR A 127 7.93 -16.79 -22.83
CA TYR A 127 8.11 -16.98 -24.27
C TYR A 127 9.33 -17.86 -24.57
N ASP A 128 10.51 -17.55 -24.00
CA ASP A 128 11.72 -18.37 -24.16
C ASP A 128 11.51 -19.79 -23.64
N GLY A 129 10.78 -19.94 -22.53
CA GLY A 129 10.43 -21.23 -21.95
C GLY A 129 9.45 -22.01 -22.82
N ALA A 130 8.45 -21.35 -23.40
CA ALA A 130 7.52 -21.94 -24.35
C ALA A 130 8.21 -22.35 -25.65
N GLU A 131 9.13 -21.54 -26.17
CA GLU A 131 9.91 -21.86 -27.36
C GLU A 131 10.83 -23.07 -27.13
N LYS A 132 11.48 -23.15 -25.96
CA LYS A 132 12.28 -24.33 -25.58
C LYS A 132 11.43 -25.59 -25.42
N ARG A 133 10.23 -25.48 -24.84
CA ARG A 133 9.29 -26.60 -24.72
C ARG A 133 8.77 -27.07 -26.08
N ALA A 134 8.40 -26.14 -26.96
CA ALA A 134 7.98 -26.44 -28.32
C ALA A 134 9.11 -27.13 -29.11
N LYS A 135 10.37 -26.68 -28.95
CA LYS A 135 11.54 -27.33 -29.54
C LYS A 135 11.77 -28.74 -28.99
N SER A 136 11.64 -28.96 -27.68
CA SER A 136 11.77 -30.31 -27.08
C SER A 136 10.64 -31.25 -27.48
N GLU A 137 9.41 -30.75 -27.61
CA GLU A 137 8.24 -31.52 -28.03
C GLU A 137 8.34 -31.92 -29.51
N SER A 138 8.85 -31.03 -30.37
CA SER A 138 9.17 -31.36 -31.76
C SER A 138 10.30 -32.38 -31.91
N ALA A 139 11.26 -32.40 -30.98
CA ALA A 139 12.34 -33.39 -30.96
C ALA A 139 11.86 -34.75 -30.42
N ALA A 140 10.91 -34.77 -29.48
CA ALA A 140 10.26 -35.98 -28.99
C ALA A 140 9.31 -36.60 -30.02
N ALA A 141 8.59 -35.78 -30.80
CA ALA A 141 7.74 -36.24 -31.89
C ALA A 141 8.53 -36.88 -33.06
N ALA A 142 9.81 -36.53 -33.24
CA ALA A 142 10.70 -37.18 -34.21
C ALA A 142 11.25 -38.54 -33.73
N ALA A 143 11.10 -38.88 -32.45
CA ALA A 143 11.55 -40.14 -31.85
C ALA A 143 10.41 -41.15 -31.59
N ALA A 144 9.15 -40.78 -31.87
CA ALA A 144 7.97 -41.59 -31.55
C ALA A 144 7.23 -42.10 -32.80
N SER A 145 7.95 -42.65 -33.79
CA SER A 145 7.36 -43.53 -34.82
C SER A 145 7.62 -45.00 -34.49
N GLY A 146 7.12 -45.44 -33.35
CA GLY A 146 7.26 -46.83 -32.94
C GLY A 146 6.46 -47.15 -31.69
N ASP A 147 5.41 -47.93 -31.91
CA ASP A 147 4.68 -48.79 -30.98
C ASP A 147 3.44 -48.20 -30.29
N GLU A 148 2.31 -48.80 -30.66
CA GLU A 148 0.98 -48.69 -30.06
C GLU A 148 0.87 -49.76 -28.96
N ASP A 149 0.42 -49.43 -27.74
CA ASP A 149 -0.70 -50.12 -27.06
C ASP A 149 -1.08 -49.47 -25.70
N ASP A 150 -2.38 -49.58 -25.41
CA ASP A 150 -3.22 -49.48 -24.20
C ASP A 150 -2.68 -49.01 -22.83
N GLY A 151 -3.55 -48.32 -22.07
CA GLY A 151 -3.39 -48.19 -20.61
C GLY A 151 -3.95 -46.93 -19.94
N SER A 152 -5.22 -46.96 -19.57
CA SER A 152 -5.86 -46.05 -18.61
C SER A 152 -5.20 -46.09 -17.21
N SER A 153 -4.70 -44.96 -16.70
CA SER A 153 -4.65 -44.61 -15.25
C SER A 153 -4.27 -43.12 -15.14
N SER A 154 -5.13 -42.24 -14.64
CA SER A 154 -5.13 -41.77 -13.25
C SER A 154 -3.73 -41.68 -12.64
N GLU A 155 -3.36 -40.43 -12.28
CA GLU A 155 -2.23 -39.96 -11.45
C GLU A 155 -1.29 -39.01 -12.21
N ASP A 156 -1.51 -37.71 -12.02
CA ASP A 156 -0.45 -36.69 -12.00
C ASP A 156 -1.02 -35.42 -11.34
N GLU A 157 -1.47 -35.60 -10.10
CA GLU A 157 -1.78 -34.54 -9.14
C GLU A 157 -0.64 -34.49 -8.11
N GLU A 158 0.60 -34.31 -8.57
CA GLU A 158 1.79 -34.18 -7.72
C GLU A 158 2.79 -33.23 -8.39
N LEU A 159 3.58 -32.49 -7.60
CA LEU A 159 4.54 -31.43 -8.03
C LEU A 159 4.05 -29.97 -8.02
N SER A 160 3.13 -29.62 -7.13
CA SER A 160 3.06 -28.24 -6.62
C SER A 160 3.08 -28.15 -5.08
N TYR A 161 3.91 -28.97 -4.43
CA TYR A 161 4.29 -28.76 -3.03
C TYR A 161 5.48 -27.78 -2.96
N ARG A 162 5.21 -26.47 -2.93
CA ARG A 162 6.21 -25.48 -2.49
C ARG A 162 5.95 -25.16 -1.01
N PRO A 163 6.86 -25.50 -0.08
CA PRO A 163 6.69 -25.10 1.31
C PRO A 163 6.79 -23.57 1.43
N ASN A 164 5.83 -22.99 2.16
CA ASN A 164 5.77 -21.58 2.51
C ASN A 164 7.03 -21.12 3.27
N MET A 165 8.01 -20.52 2.57
CA MET A 165 9.19 -19.90 3.20
C MET A 165 8.93 -18.58 3.95
N ILE A 166 7.66 -18.14 4.06
CA ILE A 166 7.29 -16.89 4.76
C ILE A 166 6.81 -17.13 6.20
N SER A 167 6.61 -18.39 6.63
CA SER A 167 6.22 -18.70 8.03
C SER A 167 7.39 -19.15 8.93
N ALA A 168 8.64 -19.10 8.46
CA ALA A 168 9.82 -19.60 9.17
C ALA A 168 10.81 -18.51 9.65
N ARG A 169 10.33 -17.28 9.94
CA ARG A 169 11.12 -16.25 10.65
C ARG A 169 10.51 -15.82 11.98
N GLY A 170 9.86 -16.75 12.68
CA GLY A 170 9.27 -16.50 13.98
C GLY A 170 9.29 -17.74 14.86
N SER A 171 10.47 -18.14 15.34
CA SER A 171 10.62 -18.88 16.61
C SER A 171 12.11 -18.99 16.92
N LYS A 172 12.58 -18.22 17.91
CA LYS A 172 13.85 -18.48 18.61
C LYS A 172 13.53 -19.49 19.71
N SER A 173 13.97 -20.72 19.54
CA SER A 173 14.14 -21.73 20.59
C SER A 173 15.30 -22.61 20.15
N THR A 174 16.50 -22.40 20.70
CA THR A 174 17.13 -23.26 21.73
C THR A 174 17.36 -24.70 21.30
N THR A 175 18.61 -25.16 21.51
CA THR A 175 19.21 -26.51 21.40
C THR A 175 20.20 -26.56 20.24
N LYS A 176 21.50 -26.36 20.51
CA LYS A 176 22.50 -27.36 20.93
C LYS A 176 22.69 -28.47 19.89
N GLU A 177 23.79 -28.37 19.15
CA GLU A 177 24.65 -29.48 18.68
C GLU A 177 25.97 -28.80 18.22
N LYS A 178 27.06 -28.90 18.99
CA LYS A 178 28.09 -29.96 18.96
C LYS A 178 28.67 -30.18 17.57
N VAL A 179 29.75 -29.45 17.27
CA VAL A 179 30.86 -29.90 16.42
C VAL A 179 32.16 -29.60 17.18
N PRO A 180 33.09 -30.56 17.29
CA PRO A 180 34.29 -30.42 18.10
C PRO A 180 35.39 -29.71 17.29
N ALA A 181 36.03 -28.71 17.89
CA ALA A 181 37.35 -28.27 17.47
C ALA A 181 38.15 -28.05 18.75
N ALA A 182 39.24 -28.80 18.84
CA ALA A 182 40.11 -28.93 19.98
C ALA A 182 40.73 -27.58 20.38
N GLU A 183 40.76 -27.37 21.69
CA GLU A 183 41.89 -26.91 22.49
C GLU A 183 42.88 -25.99 21.76
N GLY A 184 42.74 -24.69 22.02
CA GLY A 184 43.84 -23.75 21.91
C GLY A 184 44.72 -23.92 23.13
N ASP A 185 45.82 -24.65 22.95
CA ASP A 185 46.95 -24.60 23.86
C ASP A 185 47.68 -23.26 23.72
N GLU A 186 48.10 -22.79 24.88
CA GLU A 186 48.83 -21.57 25.12
C GLU A 186 50.25 -21.69 24.55
N GLU A 187 50.62 -20.77 23.65
CA GLU A 187 52.03 -20.40 23.48
C GLU A 187 52.20 -18.92 23.77
N GLU A 188 52.70 -18.66 24.97
CA GLU A 188 53.35 -17.42 25.36
C GLU A 188 54.56 -17.16 24.45
N GLN A 189 54.42 -16.25 23.50
CA GLN A 189 55.58 -15.50 23.02
C GLN A 189 55.61 -14.18 23.78
N ASN A 190 56.54 -14.12 24.73
CA ASN A 190 56.92 -12.95 25.49
C ASN A 190 57.52 -11.87 24.57
N ASP A 191 56.67 -11.17 23.82
CA ASP A 191 56.95 -9.81 23.39
C ASP A 191 56.33 -8.89 24.44
N GLY A 192 57.17 -8.19 25.23
CA GLY A 192 56.77 -7.31 26.35
C GLY A 192 55.94 -6.08 25.97
N VAL A 193 55.21 -6.14 24.86
CA VAL A 193 54.34 -5.09 24.34
C VAL A 193 52.89 -5.49 24.61
N TYR A 194 52.29 -4.86 25.61
CA TYR A 194 50.88 -5.03 25.96
C TYR A 194 49.99 -4.73 24.75
N ARG A 195 49.26 -5.75 24.28
CA ARG A 195 48.24 -5.60 23.24
C ARG A 195 46.85 -5.59 23.89
N PRO A 196 46.15 -4.45 23.91
CA PRO A 196 44.81 -4.39 24.48
C PRO A 196 43.84 -5.28 23.67
N PRO A 197 42.87 -5.91 24.34
CA PRO A 197 41.90 -6.79 23.69
C PRO A 197 41.07 -6.01 22.67
N LYS A 198 40.93 -6.58 21.47
CA LYS A 198 40.09 -6.02 20.40
C LYS A 198 38.62 -6.27 20.74
N ILE A 199 37.97 -5.30 21.37
CA ILE A 199 36.53 -5.32 21.63
C ILE A 199 35.82 -4.82 20.36
N ASN A 200 35.10 -5.69 19.66
CA ASN A 200 34.17 -5.25 18.62
C ASN A 200 33.10 -4.39 19.27
N ALA A 201 32.74 -3.24 18.67
CA ALA A 201 31.72 -2.33 19.18
C ALA A 201 30.35 -3.01 19.22
N GLN A 202 30.07 -3.73 20.30
CA GLN A 202 28.73 -4.14 20.66
C GLN A 202 28.05 -2.91 21.26
N LEU A 203 26.92 -2.52 20.66
CA LEU A 203 26.08 -1.47 21.24
C LEU A 203 25.83 -1.81 22.72
N PRO A 204 25.87 -0.81 23.63
CA PRO A 204 25.54 -1.03 25.03
C PRO A 204 24.21 -1.78 25.13
N PRO A 205 24.08 -2.80 25.99
CA PRO A 205 22.81 -3.47 26.21
C PRO A 205 21.84 -2.42 26.74
N GLN A 206 20.89 -2.00 25.90
CA GLN A 206 19.83 -1.09 26.31
C GLN A 206 18.87 -1.82 27.26
N ALA A 207 19.30 -2.02 28.50
CA ALA A 207 18.42 -2.42 29.59
C ALA A 207 17.49 -1.24 29.90
N THR A 208 16.35 -1.17 29.18
CA THR A 208 15.06 -0.46 29.47
C THR A 208 14.15 -0.31 28.23
N THR A 209 14.43 -0.95 27.09
CA THR A 209 13.72 -0.76 25.79
C THR A 209 12.36 -1.45 25.64
N HIS A 210 11.55 -1.52 26.70
CA HIS A 210 10.20 -2.07 26.64
C HIS A 210 9.09 -1.04 26.91
N PHE A 211 9.36 0.25 26.69
CA PHE A 211 8.31 1.24 26.53
C PHE A 211 8.22 1.66 25.06
N GLU A 212 7.54 0.84 24.27
CA GLU A 212 7.14 1.24 22.91
C GLU A 212 5.94 2.18 23.02
N ASP A 213 6.18 3.46 23.33
CA ASP A 213 5.18 4.53 23.18
C ASP A 213 5.00 4.89 21.71
N ARG A 214 4.61 3.87 20.94
CA ARG A 214 4.36 3.96 19.53
C ARG A 214 2.85 4.02 19.37
N PHE A 215 2.38 5.09 18.77
CA PHE A 215 0.98 5.24 18.46
C PHE A 215 0.45 4.04 17.66
N SER A 216 -0.46 3.29 18.26
CA SER A 216 -1.13 2.14 17.66
C SER A 216 -2.52 2.56 17.16
N ALA A 217 -2.63 2.83 15.86
CA ALA A 217 -3.93 3.15 15.24
C ALA A 217 -4.96 2.02 15.42
N GLN A 218 -4.49 0.79 15.58
CA GLN A 218 -5.36 -0.38 15.76
C GLN A 218 -6.07 -0.38 17.11
N ASP A 219 -5.47 0.19 18.16
CA ASP A 219 -6.06 0.28 19.49
C ASP A 219 -7.05 1.44 19.62
N HIS A 220 -6.86 2.49 18.83
CA HIS A 220 -7.79 3.62 18.73
C HIS A 220 -8.88 3.46 17.65
N ARG A 221 -8.87 2.35 16.89
CA ARG A 221 -9.91 2.09 15.89
C ARG A 221 -11.20 1.61 16.56
N ASP A 222 -12.33 2.09 16.09
CA ASP A 222 -13.64 1.60 16.53
C ASP A 222 -13.82 0.11 16.24
N ARG A 223 -13.98 -0.67 17.30
CA ARG A 223 -14.23 -2.13 17.26
C ARG A 223 -15.69 -2.48 17.52
N SER A 224 -16.60 -1.51 17.48
CA SER A 224 -18.04 -1.69 17.76
C SER A 224 -18.68 -2.77 16.88
N GLY A 225 -18.26 -2.87 15.61
CA GLY A 225 -18.77 -3.90 14.68
C GLY A 225 -18.35 -5.34 15.01
N LEU A 226 -17.34 -5.55 15.87
CA LEU A 226 -16.88 -6.89 16.23
C LEU A 226 -17.79 -7.57 17.25
N SER A 227 -18.22 -6.83 18.27
CA SER A 227 -19.12 -7.32 19.33
C SER A 227 -20.61 -7.11 19.02
N LYS A 228 -20.93 -6.48 17.89
CA LYS A 228 -22.31 -6.25 17.47
C LYS A 228 -22.96 -7.58 17.06
N LEU A 229 -24.05 -7.94 17.74
CA LEU A 229 -24.85 -9.13 17.49
C LEU A 229 -26.26 -8.72 17.11
N GLN A 230 -26.76 -9.21 15.98
CA GLN A 230 -28.07 -8.83 15.46
C GLN A 230 -29.22 -9.15 16.43
N ALA A 231 -29.22 -10.35 17.03
CA ALA A 231 -30.25 -10.73 18.00
C ALA A 231 -30.28 -9.84 19.26
N MET A 232 -29.11 -9.31 19.68
CA MET A 232 -29.03 -8.38 20.80
C MET A 232 -29.51 -6.98 20.40
N ASP A 233 -29.16 -6.54 19.19
CA ASP A 233 -29.63 -5.25 18.68
C ASP A 233 -31.16 -5.23 18.50
N GLU A 234 -31.74 -6.33 18.02
CA GLU A 234 -33.19 -6.50 17.90
C GLU A 234 -33.89 -6.46 19.25
N TYR A 235 -33.35 -7.16 20.26
CA TYR A 235 -33.85 -7.06 21.62
C TYR A 235 -33.74 -5.62 22.16
N ILE A 236 -32.64 -4.92 21.90
CA ILE A 236 -32.49 -3.52 22.33
C ILE A 236 -33.52 -2.61 21.66
N LYS A 237 -33.81 -2.85 20.37
CA LYS A 237 -34.84 -2.10 19.62
C LYS A 237 -36.23 -2.33 20.19
N ASP A 238 -36.59 -3.58 20.46
CA ASP A 238 -37.86 -3.95 21.06
C ASP A 238 -38.04 -3.37 22.48
N GLN A 239 -36.98 -3.38 23.28
CA GLN A 239 -36.99 -2.77 24.61
C GLN A 239 -36.84 -1.25 24.60
N SER A 240 -36.49 -0.66 23.45
CA SER A 240 -36.38 0.78 23.33
C SER A 240 -37.74 1.39 23.00
N GLU A 241 -38.13 2.42 23.74
CA GLU A 241 -39.37 3.18 23.48
C GLU A 241 -39.25 4.12 22.27
N GLN A 242 -38.09 4.13 21.60
CA GLN A 242 -37.84 5.03 20.49
C GLN A 242 -38.44 4.46 19.20
N PRO A 243 -39.10 5.30 18.37
CA PRO A 243 -39.60 4.85 17.09
C PRO A 243 -38.44 4.49 16.16
N ASP A 244 -38.53 3.31 15.56
CA ASP A 244 -37.64 2.88 14.50
C ASP A 244 -38.03 3.54 13.17
N TRP A 245 -37.02 3.98 12.41
CA TRP A 245 -37.23 4.58 11.09
C TRP A 245 -37.39 3.49 10.03
N GLY A 246 -38.63 3.03 9.84
CA GLY A 246 -39.01 2.16 8.74
C GLY A 246 -39.04 2.89 7.40
N THR A 247 -38.70 2.18 6.33
CA THR A 247 -38.85 2.65 4.94
C THR A 247 -40.30 2.45 4.47
N SER A 248 -40.65 3.06 3.34
CA SER A 248 -41.92 2.74 2.67
C SER A 248 -41.87 1.31 2.12
N ILE A 249 -42.98 0.58 2.20
CA ILE A 249 -43.10 -0.86 1.90
C ILE A 249 -42.55 -1.24 0.51
N GLY A 250 -42.70 -0.35 -0.48
CA GLY A 250 -42.22 -0.60 -1.84
C GLY A 250 -40.76 -0.20 -2.12
N ALA A 251 -40.13 0.61 -1.25
CA ALA A 251 -38.79 1.14 -1.48
C ALA A 251 -37.66 0.12 -1.24
N ASP A 252 -37.96 -0.91 -0.44
CA ASP A 252 -36.97 -1.92 -0.03
C ASP A 252 -36.95 -3.17 -0.92
N ILE A 253 -37.81 -3.25 -1.92
CA ILE A 253 -37.88 -4.41 -2.82
C ILE A 253 -36.77 -4.29 -3.89
N LEU A 254 -35.89 -5.28 -3.96
CA LEU A 254 -34.80 -5.34 -4.93
C LEU A 254 -35.21 -6.07 -6.21
N ASP A 255 -34.74 -5.57 -7.36
CA ASP A 255 -34.87 -6.19 -8.68
C ASP A 255 -36.28 -6.72 -8.97
N HIS A 256 -37.31 -5.90 -8.69
CA HIS A 256 -38.72 -6.26 -8.86
C HIS A 256 -39.13 -7.57 -8.17
N GLY A 257 -38.49 -7.89 -7.04
CA GLY A 257 -38.74 -9.09 -6.24
C GLY A 257 -37.70 -10.20 -6.41
N ARG A 258 -36.86 -10.18 -7.45
CA ARG A 258 -35.82 -11.21 -7.66
C ARG A 258 -34.72 -11.16 -6.60
N GLY A 259 -34.46 -9.98 -6.05
CA GLY A 259 -33.48 -9.78 -4.98
C GLY A 259 -34.04 -9.96 -3.57
N GLY A 260 -35.35 -10.17 -3.44
CA GLY A 260 -36.05 -10.15 -2.15
C GLY A 260 -36.20 -8.73 -1.58
N ILE A 261 -36.56 -8.66 -0.31
CA ILE A 261 -36.65 -7.41 0.47
C ILE A 261 -35.28 -7.14 1.11
N LYS A 262 -34.82 -5.90 1.10
CA LYS A 262 -33.56 -5.50 1.76
C LYS A 262 -33.64 -5.81 3.26
N SER A 263 -32.56 -6.39 3.80
CA SER A 263 -32.42 -6.53 5.26
C SER A 263 -32.16 -5.16 5.90
N SER A 264 -32.56 -4.99 7.17
CA SER A 264 -32.29 -3.77 7.97
C SER A 264 -30.82 -3.36 7.99
N ARG A 265 -29.89 -4.32 7.93
CA ARG A 265 -28.45 -4.02 7.81
C ARG A 265 -28.07 -3.49 6.43
N ASP A 266 -28.76 -3.96 5.40
CA ASP A 266 -28.49 -3.58 4.02
C ASP A 266 -29.04 -2.19 3.73
N THR A 267 -30.21 -1.83 4.27
CA THR A 267 -30.78 -0.47 4.21
C THR A 267 -29.91 0.54 4.95
N GLU A 268 -29.44 0.22 6.16
CA GLU A 268 -28.50 1.06 6.92
C GLU A 268 -27.14 1.23 6.22
N LYS A 269 -26.70 0.22 5.45
CA LYS A 269 -25.50 0.35 4.63
C LYS A 269 -25.73 1.28 3.45
N GLU A 270 -26.86 1.13 2.76
CA GLU A 270 -27.24 2.00 1.64
C GLU A 270 -27.39 3.45 2.09
N ARG A 271 -28.06 3.70 3.22
CA ARG A 271 -28.17 5.04 3.81
C ARG A 271 -26.81 5.69 4.10
N ARG A 272 -25.82 4.91 4.55
CA ARG A 272 -24.44 5.40 4.76
C ARG A 272 -23.72 5.69 3.44
N VAL A 273 -24.05 4.96 2.38
CA VAL A 273 -23.52 5.23 1.04
C VAL A 273 -24.17 6.50 0.49
N THR A 274 -25.49 6.65 0.55
CA THR A 274 -26.17 7.85 0.07
C THR A 274 -25.71 9.09 0.83
N SER A 275 -25.59 9.04 2.16
CA SER A 275 -25.06 10.17 2.94
C SER A 275 -23.64 10.54 2.50
N PHE A 276 -22.78 9.56 2.25
CA PHE A 276 -21.43 9.80 1.75
C PHE A 276 -21.41 10.42 0.35
N GLU A 277 -22.30 9.96 -0.54
CA GLU A 277 -22.42 10.48 -1.91
C GLU A 277 -22.98 11.91 -1.92
N GLU A 278 -23.92 12.23 -1.04
CA GLU A 278 -24.49 13.56 -0.84
C GLU A 278 -23.46 14.52 -0.21
N ASP A 279 -22.72 14.07 0.81
CA ASP A 279 -21.71 14.89 1.49
C ASP A 279 -20.51 15.21 0.58
N ASN A 280 -20.08 14.26 -0.26
CA ASN A 280 -18.90 14.40 -1.11
C ASN A 280 -19.22 14.66 -2.59
N PHE A 281 -20.50 14.77 -2.94
CA PHE A 281 -20.99 14.95 -4.32
C PHE A 281 -20.33 14.01 -5.36
N THR A 282 -19.98 12.79 -4.93
CA THR A 282 -19.27 11.81 -5.75
C THR A 282 -19.92 10.44 -5.61
N ARG A 283 -20.20 9.78 -6.74
CA ARG A 283 -20.81 8.44 -6.75
C ARG A 283 -19.81 7.36 -6.39
N VAL A 284 -20.25 6.37 -5.61
CA VAL A 284 -19.44 5.17 -5.36
C VAL A 284 -19.47 4.28 -6.61
N ASN A 285 -18.34 4.23 -7.30
CA ASN A 285 -18.20 3.52 -8.56
C ASN A 285 -18.36 2.00 -8.40
N HIS A 286 -19.51 1.49 -8.85
CA HIS A 286 -19.83 0.07 -8.97
C HIS A 286 -19.32 -0.55 -10.29
N MET A 287 -18.96 0.29 -11.27
CA MET A 287 -18.48 -0.12 -12.60
C MET A 287 -16.95 -0.37 -12.64
N GLY A 288 -16.18 0.18 -11.69
CA GLY A 288 -14.73 0.01 -11.59
C GLY A 288 -14.29 -0.99 -10.51
N MET A 289 -15.22 -1.81 -10.00
CA MET A 289 -14.98 -2.69 -8.85
C MET A 289 -13.78 -3.60 -9.08
N ASN A 290 -12.85 -3.56 -8.12
CA ASN A 290 -11.73 -4.49 -8.05
C ASN A 290 -12.25 -5.95 -8.02
N LYS A 291 -11.52 -6.90 -8.59
CA LYS A 291 -11.90 -8.34 -8.65
C LYS A 291 -12.31 -8.90 -7.28
N ALA A 292 -11.65 -8.43 -6.22
CA ALA A 292 -11.98 -8.78 -4.84
C ALA A 292 -13.36 -8.28 -4.40
N GLU A 293 -13.74 -7.05 -4.76
CA GLU A 293 -15.02 -6.46 -4.39
C GLU A 293 -16.18 -7.12 -5.15
N ARG A 294 -16.01 -7.37 -6.44
CA ARG A 294 -16.98 -8.11 -7.25
C ARG A 294 -17.26 -9.49 -6.66
N THR A 295 -16.22 -10.17 -6.18
CA THR A 295 -16.35 -11.47 -5.51
C THR A 295 -17.08 -11.34 -4.17
N ARG A 296 -16.78 -10.30 -3.39
CA ARG A 296 -17.48 -10.00 -2.12
C ARG A 296 -18.96 -9.69 -2.33
N GLN A 297 -19.30 -8.94 -3.38
CA GLN A 297 -20.69 -8.61 -3.72
C GLN A 297 -21.46 -9.86 -4.14
N LYS A 298 -20.90 -10.69 -5.03
CA LYS A 298 -21.51 -11.98 -5.42
C LYS A 298 -21.72 -12.90 -4.23
N ARG A 299 -20.73 -12.99 -3.32
CA ARG A 299 -20.85 -13.78 -2.08
C ARG A 299 -21.95 -13.23 -1.17
N ARG A 300 -22.07 -11.91 -1.05
CA ARG A 300 -23.14 -11.26 -0.28
C ARG A 300 -24.51 -11.56 -0.88
N GLN A 301 -24.68 -11.44 -2.20
CA GLN A 301 -25.95 -11.76 -2.87
C GLN A 301 -26.35 -13.23 -2.69
N ARG A 302 -25.39 -14.16 -2.75
CA ARG A 302 -25.66 -15.59 -2.47
C ARG A 302 -26.06 -15.81 -1.02
N ALA A 303 -25.37 -15.19 -0.07
CA ALA A 303 -25.71 -15.27 1.34
C ALA A 303 -27.08 -14.66 1.64
N GLN A 304 -27.42 -13.53 1.02
CA GLN A 304 -28.76 -12.92 1.12
C GLN A 304 -29.83 -13.89 0.63
N LYS A 305 -29.64 -14.50 -0.55
CA LYS A 305 -30.61 -15.48 -1.07
C LYS A 305 -30.80 -16.72 -0.19
N ALA A 306 -29.75 -17.14 0.51
CA ALA A 306 -29.80 -18.33 1.35
C ALA A 306 -30.37 -18.04 2.75
N ASN A 307 -30.08 -16.86 3.30
CA ASN A 307 -30.31 -16.56 4.72
C ASN A 307 -31.40 -15.51 4.95
N VAL A 308 -31.64 -14.61 3.99
CA VAL A 308 -32.63 -13.53 4.12
C VAL A 308 -33.95 -14.00 3.52
N ILE A 309 -34.98 -14.03 4.36
CA ILE A 309 -36.33 -14.46 4.00
C ILE A 309 -37.28 -13.35 4.45
N GLY A 310 -38.05 -12.78 3.53
CA GLY A 310 -39.00 -11.72 3.86
C GLY A 310 -38.38 -10.40 4.36
N GLY A 311 -37.08 -10.17 4.12
CA GLY A 311 -36.36 -8.99 4.64
C GLY A 311 -35.69 -9.22 6.01
N GLU A 312 -35.94 -10.35 6.65
CA GLU A 312 -35.30 -10.75 7.90
C GLU A 312 -34.15 -11.73 7.64
N ASP A 313 -33.04 -11.59 8.38
CA ASP A 313 -31.85 -12.45 8.22
C ASP A 313 -31.87 -13.61 9.24
N PHE A 314 -32.18 -14.81 8.77
CA PHE A 314 -32.17 -16.05 9.57
C PHE A 314 -30.79 -16.69 9.64
N GLY A 315 -29.79 -16.16 8.93
CA GLY A 315 -28.42 -16.68 8.93
C GLY A 315 -27.76 -16.68 10.31
N ILE A 316 -28.23 -15.83 11.23
CA ILE A 316 -27.76 -15.73 12.61
C ILE A 316 -27.88 -17.08 13.34
N PHE A 317 -28.98 -17.81 13.12
CA PHE A 317 -29.27 -19.06 13.82
C PHE A 317 -28.36 -20.22 13.37
N SER A 318 -27.81 -20.14 12.16
CA SER A 318 -26.82 -21.10 11.65
C SER A 318 -25.39 -20.82 12.12
N SER A 319 -25.16 -19.67 12.76
CA SER A 319 -23.83 -19.24 13.19
C SER A 319 -23.39 -19.97 14.46
N LYS A 320 -22.13 -20.44 14.47
CA LYS A 320 -21.48 -20.99 15.69
C LYS A 320 -21.01 -19.90 16.66
N ARG A 321 -21.19 -18.62 16.32
CA ARG A 321 -20.78 -17.50 17.19
C ARG A 321 -21.68 -17.49 18.42
N LYS A 322 -21.06 -17.60 19.58
CA LYS A 322 -21.81 -17.59 20.84
C LYS A 322 -22.16 -16.18 21.26
N MET A 323 -23.38 -15.99 21.76
CA MET A 323 -23.79 -14.69 22.32
C MET A 323 -22.95 -14.31 23.54
N GLU A 324 -22.58 -15.31 24.34
CA GLU A 324 -21.76 -15.12 25.55
C GLU A 324 -20.42 -14.45 25.24
N ASP A 325 -19.80 -14.64 24.09
CA ASP A 325 -18.50 -14.03 23.81
C ASP A 325 -18.59 -12.50 23.70
N SER A 326 -19.74 -11.97 23.24
CA SER A 326 -19.97 -10.53 23.14
C SER A 326 -20.67 -9.94 24.36
N THR A 327 -21.52 -10.72 25.04
CA THR A 327 -22.29 -10.28 26.21
C THR A 327 -21.63 -10.62 27.55
N SER A 328 -20.68 -11.55 27.58
CA SER A 328 -20.04 -11.98 28.82
C SER A 328 -19.24 -10.83 29.42
N ARG A 329 -19.78 -10.33 30.53
CA ARG A 329 -19.11 -9.61 31.62
C ARG A 329 -17.92 -8.77 31.15
N ARG A 330 -18.20 -7.69 30.39
CA ARG A 330 -17.35 -6.52 30.10
C ARG A 330 -15.93 -6.76 30.62
N SER A 331 -15.10 -7.52 29.88
CA SER A 331 -13.87 -8.13 30.40
C SER A 331 -12.97 -7.12 31.14
N THR A 332 -12.95 -5.89 30.63
CA THR A 332 -12.23 -4.74 31.21
C THR A 332 -12.80 -4.20 32.53
N LYS A 333 -14.10 -4.38 32.79
CA LYS A 333 -14.79 -3.98 34.02
C LYS A 333 -15.33 -5.17 34.81
N LYS A 334 -14.78 -6.37 34.58
CA LYS A 334 -15.16 -7.57 35.34
C LYS A 334 -14.68 -7.38 36.79
N PRO A 335 -15.58 -7.42 37.79
CA PRO A 335 -15.18 -7.22 39.18
C PRO A 335 -14.32 -8.40 39.64
N ARG A 336 -13.03 -8.14 39.83
CA ARG A 336 -12.05 -9.15 40.25
C ARG A 336 -12.10 -9.30 41.76
N SER A 337 -12.23 -8.18 42.47
CA SER A 337 -12.33 -8.16 43.94
C SER A 337 -13.78 -8.28 44.43
N ALA A 338 -13.96 -8.81 45.64
CA ALA A 338 -15.23 -8.79 46.35
C ALA A 338 -15.73 -7.36 46.58
N TRP A 339 -14.81 -6.41 46.82
CA TRP A 339 -15.11 -5.00 46.96
C TRP A 339 -15.67 -4.39 45.66
N ASP A 340 -15.13 -4.75 44.50
CA ASP A 340 -15.66 -4.30 43.20
C ASP A 340 -17.08 -4.82 42.94
N ARG A 341 -17.37 -6.05 43.40
CA ARG A 341 -18.73 -6.62 43.31
C ARG A 341 -19.69 -5.89 44.23
N ALA A 342 -19.25 -5.56 45.45
CA ALA A 342 -20.05 -4.79 46.39
C ALA A 342 -20.36 -3.39 45.84
N LYS A 343 -19.35 -2.66 45.32
CA LYS A 343 -19.55 -1.35 44.69
C LYS A 343 -20.50 -1.35 43.51
N ARG A 344 -20.56 -2.44 42.74
CA ARG A 344 -21.48 -2.54 41.59
C ARG A 344 -22.92 -2.84 42.01
N ARG A 345 -23.10 -3.44 43.19
CA ARG A 345 -24.41 -3.80 43.72
C ARG A 345 -25.08 -2.62 44.44
N MET A 346 -24.27 -1.77 45.07
CA MET A 346 -24.71 -0.48 45.63
C MET A 346 -25.01 0.50 44.51
#